data_AF-A0A5B8VCX4-F1
#
_entry.id   AF-A0A5B8VCX4-F1
#
_cell.length_a   1.000
_cell.length_b   1.000
_cell.length_c   1.000
_cell.angle_alpha   90.00
_cell.angle_beta   90.00
_cell.angle_gamma   90.00
#
_symmetry.space_group_name_H-M   'P 1'
#
loop_
_entity.id
_entity.type
_entity.pdbx_description
1 polymer ?
#
loop_
_entity_poly.entity_id
_entity_poly.type
_entity_poly.pdbx_seq_one_letter_code
_entity_poly.pdbx_strand_id
1 'polypeptide(L)'
;MRPFLFKAVSIFFLSTFFINANATTWGSVEVKCPLCNTVNTFQEVMSYGSYIYSWPSKYQLIYWPATDTRFLYSCKHCYYTAMMSDFDSVHADKKEALIKMLKDVKIDQKKNYYDIPMSERFVVAEKVYQIKEQSPHEWCFFYRVMGYHMMGENKPELAKDSRQKAIEFAKQVLADTSLENKKYYTLMLGCMSYFTGNNDSSKEKLNEALAITFVNKEWSKEDQHAQNEYYDQIAKDILDKIAKGEKEISIEQ
;
A
#
# COMPACT_ATOMS: atom_id res chain seq x y z
N MET A 1 67.98 -36.71 -0.97
CA MET A 1 67.46 -35.32 -0.85
C MET A 1 66.36 -35.13 -1.89
N ARG A 2 65.10 -34.94 -1.46
CA ARG A 2 63.94 -34.71 -2.33
C ARG A 2 63.82 -33.21 -2.67
N PRO A 3 63.43 -32.84 -3.90
CA PRO A 3 62.84 -31.54 -4.16
C PRO A 3 61.36 -31.61 -4.60
N PHE A 4 60.60 -30.75 -3.92
CA PHE A 4 59.52 -29.88 -4.42
C PHE A 4 58.30 -30.45 -5.16
N LEU A 5 57.19 -30.52 -4.40
CA LEU A 5 55.82 -30.37 -4.92
C LEU A 5 55.55 -28.90 -5.26
N PHE A 6 55.01 -28.64 -6.44
CA PHE A 6 54.14 -27.50 -6.71
C PHE A 6 52.79 -28.06 -7.18
N LYS A 7 51.76 -27.94 -6.34
CA LYS A 7 50.36 -28.11 -6.77
C LYS A 7 49.71 -26.74 -6.81
N ALA A 8 49.38 -26.28 -8.01
CA ALA A 8 48.55 -25.12 -8.23
C ALA A 8 47.13 -25.41 -7.72
N VAL A 9 46.59 -24.53 -6.89
CA VAL A 9 45.17 -24.49 -6.53
C VAL A 9 44.60 -23.24 -7.17
N SER A 10 43.96 -23.40 -8.32
CA SER A 10 43.15 -22.34 -8.93
C SER A 10 41.80 -22.30 -8.22
N ILE A 11 41.59 -21.29 -7.40
CA ILE A 11 40.30 -20.98 -6.78
C ILE A 11 39.44 -20.29 -7.85
N PHE A 12 38.43 -21.00 -8.36
CA PHE A 12 37.42 -20.47 -9.26
C PHE A 12 36.40 -19.69 -8.42
N PHE A 13 36.54 -18.36 -8.34
CA PHE A 13 35.53 -17.48 -7.73
C PHE A 13 34.32 -17.41 -8.67
N LEU A 14 33.29 -18.20 -8.40
CA LEU A 14 32.01 -18.14 -9.08
C LEU A 14 31.27 -16.89 -8.56
N SER A 15 31.43 -15.74 -9.23
CA SER A 15 30.65 -14.54 -8.94
C SER A 15 29.21 -14.75 -9.41
N THR A 16 28.33 -15.20 -8.52
CA THR A 16 26.89 -15.15 -8.74
C THR A 16 26.45 -13.69 -8.77
N PHE A 17 26.36 -13.13 -9.96
CA PHE A 17 25.56 -11.94 -10.22
C PHE A 17 24.10 -12.30 -9.93
N PHE A 18 23.63 -11.99 -8.73
CA PHE A 18 22.20 -11.90 -8.46
C PHE A 18 21.68 -10.70 -9.24
N ILE A 19 21.25 -10.95 -10.48
CA ILE A 19 20.41 -10.01 -11.20
C ILE A 19 19.10 -9.99 -10.39
N ASN A 20 18.94 -8.96 -9.57
CA ASN A 20 17.62 -8.56 -9.07
C ASN A 20 16.80 -8.20 -10.31
N ALA A 21 16.16 -9.19 -10.91
CA ALA A 21 15.17 -8.96 -11.94
C ALA A 21 14.12 -8.07 -11.29
N ASN A 22 14.08 -6.79 -11.69
CA ASN A 22 13.06 -5.84 -11.28
C ASN A 22 11.71 -6.48 -11.62
N ALA A 23 11.04 -6.97 -10.58
CA ALA A 23 10.06 -8.02 -10.75
C ALA A 23 8.73 -7.46 -11.30
N THR A 24 8.48 -6.15 -11.15
CA THR A 24 7.31 -5.43 -11.65
C THR A 24 7.68 -4.55 -12.84
N THR A 25 6.80 -4.48 -13.85
CA THR A 25 7.01 -3.67 -15.07
C THR A 25 5.95 -2.58 -15.18
N TRP A 26 6.41 -1.40 -15.59
CA TRP A 26 5.58 -0.22 -15.81
C TRP A 26 5.69 0.26 -17.25
N GLY A 27 4.57 0.75 -17.77
CA GLY A 27 4.43 1.23 -19.14
C GLY A 27 3.94 2.66 -19.15
N SER A 28 4.37 3.45 -20.14
CA SER A 28 3.89 4.82 -20.29
C SER A 28 2.52 4.82 -20.95
N VAL A 29 1.59 5.58 -20.38
CA VAL A 29 0.24 5.76 -20.92
C VAL A 29 -0.12 7.24 -20.98
N GLU A 30 -0.82 7.66 -22.05
CA GLU A 30 -1.37 9.00 -22.15
C GLU A 30 -2.79 9.04 -21.58
N VAL A 31 -3.02 9.88 -20.58
CA VAL A 31 -4.32 10.01 -19.91
C VAL A 31 -4.75 11.47 -19.92
N LYS A 32 -5.96 11.72 -20.44
CA LYS A 32 -6.57 13.05 -20.46
C LYS A 32 -7.19 13.37 -19.10
N CYS A 33 -6.79 14.46 -18.47
CA CYS A 33 -7.34 14.88 -17.18
C CYS A 33 -8.84 15.20 -17.32
N PRO A 34 -9.72 14.61 -16.47
CA PRO A 34 -11.17 14.78 -16.61
C PRO A 34 -11.69 16.17 -16.21
N LEU A 35 -10.82 17.00 -15.60
CA LEU A 35 -11.17 18.34 -15.11
C LEU A 35 -10.68 19.46 -16.03
N CYS A 36 -9.45 19.36 -16.55
CA CYS A 36 -8.84 20.42 -17.37
C CYS A 36 -8.46 19.98 -18.78
N ASN A 37 -8.77 18.75 -19.18
CA ASN A 37 -8.48 18.18 -20.50
C ASN A 37 -6.99 18.11 -20.89
N THR A 38 -6.07 18.45 -19.99
CA THR A 38 -4.62 18.31 -20.24
C THR A 38 -4.27 16.83 -20.40
N VAL A 39 -3.52 16.50 -21.45
CA VAL A 39 -2.95 15.16 -21.65
C VAL A 39 -1.71 15.02 -20.77
N ASN A 40 -1.73 13.99 -19.92
CA ASN A 40 -0.63 13.63 -19.03
C ASN A 40 -0.02 12.32 -19.49
N THR A 41 1.28 12.16 -19.26
CA THR A 41 1.95 10.87 -19.43
C THR A 41 2.14 10.27 -18.04
N PHE A 42 1.42 9.18 -17.77
CA PHE A 42 1.52 8.43 -16.51
C PHE A 42 2.17 7.07 -16.72
N GLN A 43 2.39 6.34 -15.61
CA GLN A 43 2.87 4.96 -15.63
C GLN A 43 1.76 4.02 -15.20
N GLU A 44 1.43 3.02 -16.02
CA GLU A 44 0.50 1.95 -15.69
C GLU A 44 1.20 0.61 -15.49
N VAL A 45 0.51 -0.30 -14.81
CA VAL A 45 0.97 -1.65 -14.55
C VAL A 45 0.97 -2.48 -15.83
N MET A 46 2.14 -2.96 -16.26
CA MET A 46 2.25 -3.83 -17.43
C MET A 46 2.35 -5.31 -17.05
N SER A 47 3.12 -5.61 -16.01
CA SER A 47 3.24 -6.98 -15.50
C SER A 47 3.74 -7.00 -14.07
N TYR A 48 3.35 -8.05 -13.34
CA TYR A 48 3.82 -8.38 -12.01
C TYR A 48 3.61 -9.89 -11.79
N GLY A 49 4.25 -10.44 -10.75
CA GLY A 49 4.07 -11.82 -10.33
C GLY A 49 3.60 -11.92 -8.89
N SER A 50 3.26 -13.14 -8.46
CA SER A 50 2.72 -13.40 -7.11
C SER A 50 3.69 -13.08 -5.97
N TYR A 51 4.99 -12.89 -6.24
CA TYR A 51 5.98 -12.51 -5.24
C TYR A 51 5.65 -11.17 -4.54
N ILE A 52 4.83 -10.29 -5.14
CA ILE A 52 4.39 -9.03 -4.50
C ILE A 52 3.61 -9.27 -3.20
N TYR A 53 2.95 -10.43 -3.07
CA TYR A 53 2.20 -10.81 -1.87
C TYR A 53 3.09 -11.29 -0.71
N SER A 54 4.38 -11.50 -0.99
CA SER A 54 5.39 -11.86 0.01
C SER A 54 6.15 -10.65 0.56
N TRP A 55 6.00 -9.46 -0.04
CA TRP A 55 6.68 -8.24 0.40
C TRP A 55 6.27 -7.81 1.81
N PRO A 56 7.13 -7.09 2.56
CA PRO A 56 6.83 -6.66 3.92
C PRO A 56 5.53 -5.84 4.06
N SER A 57 5.10 -5.16 2.99
CA SER A 57 3.86 -4.39 2.95
C SER A 57 2.60 -5.23 3.21
N LYS A 58 2.67 -6.56 3.04
CA LYS A 58 1.58 -7.50 3.39
C LYS A 58 1.14 -7.39 4.85
N TYR A 59 2.06 -7.04 5.76
CA TYR A 59 1.73 -6.83 7.17
C TYR A 59 0.84 -5.61 7.39
N GLN A 60 0.82 -4.66 6.45
CA GLN A 60 -0.11 -3.52 6.42
C GLN A 60 -1.35 -3.81 5.55
N LEU A 61 -1.47 -5.04 5.02
CA LEU A 61 -2.50 -5.50 4.09
C LEU A 61 -2.62 -4.60 2.84
N ILE A 62 -1.50 -4.03 2.41
CA ILE A 62 -1.37 -3.24 1.20
C ILE A 62 -0.37 -3.94 0.27
N TYR A 63 -0.69 -3.93 -1.01
CA TYR A 63 0.08 -4.63 -2.03
C TYR A 63 0.39 -3.68 -3.16
N TRP A 64 1.43 -4.03 -3.91
CA TRP A 64 1.71 -3.35 -5.16
C TRP A 64 0.49 -3.42 -6.10
N PRO A 65 0.15 -2.35 -6.85
CA PRO A 65 0.92 -1.12 -7.05
C PRO A 65 0.74 -0.07 -5.96
N ALA A 66 -0.11 -0.26 -4.96
CA ALA A 66 -0.41 0.77 -3.97
C ALA A 66 0.81 1.22 -3.15
N THR A 67 1.81 0.35 -3.00
CA THR A 67 3.08 0.64 -2.31
C THR A 67 4.07 1.44 -3.17
N ASP A 68 3.74 1.74 -4.41
CA ASP A 68 4.65 2.37 -5.36
C ASP A 68 4.36 3.86 -5.53
N THR A 69 5.39 4.69 -5.74
CA THR A 69 5.21 6.13 -5.95
C THR A 69 4.44 6.43 -7.23
N ARG A 70 4.31 5.49 -8.16
CA ARG A 70 3.51 5.63 -9.39
C ARG A 70 2.00 5.51 -9.16
N PHE A 71 1.56 5.08 -7.97
CA PHE A 71 0.17 4.77 -7.65
C PHE A 71 -0.79 5.96 -7.71
N LEU A 72 -0.35 7.15 -7.27
CA LEU A 72 -1.14 8.38 -7.34
C LEU A 72 -0.78 9.18 -8.58
N TYR A 73 -1.70 9.28 -9.52
CA TYR A 73 -1.57 10.15 -10.69
C TYR A 73 -1.84 11.59 -10.28
N SER A 74 -0.99 12.52 -10.74
CA SER A 74 -1.15 13.95 -10.52
C SER A 74 -1.10 14.71 -11.84
N CYS A 75 -2.17 15.41 -12.19
CA CYS A 75 -2.23 16.21 -13.41
C CYS A 75 -1.19 17.33 -13.37
N LYS A 76 -0.36 17.44 -14.41
CA LYS A 76 0.69 18.46 -14.53
C LYS A 76 0.18 19.89 -14.66
N HIS A 77 -1.12 20.09 -14.93
CA HIS A 77 -1.70 21.42 -15.11
C HIS A 77 -2.54 21.86 -13.92
N CYS A 78 -3.56 21.09 -13.53
CA CYS A 78 -4.49 21.47 -12.46
C CYS A 78 -4.25 20.75 -11.13
N TYR A 79 -3.19 19.95 -11.01
CA TYR A 79 -2.83 19.19 -9.80
C TYR A 79 -3.88 18.19 -9.28
N TYR A 80 -4.95 17.94 -10.04
CA TYR A 80 -5.89 16.87 -9.73
C TYR A 80 -5.12 15.58 -9.48
N THR A 81 -5.27 15.03 -8.28
CA THR A 81 -4.53 13.87 -7.82
C THR A 81 -5.50 12.81 -7.33
N ALA A 82 -5.35 11.59 -7.84
CA ALA A 82 -6.19 10.44 -7.51
C ALA A 82 -5.39 9.14 -7.68
N MET A 83 -5.89 8.04 -7.11
CA MET A 83 -5.35 6.70 -7.43
C MET A 83 -5.50 6.43 -8.92
N MET A 84 -4.57 5.67 -9.49
CA MET A 84 -4.56 5.35 -10.93
C MET A 84 -5.89 4.79 -11.44
N SER A 85 -6.57 3.95 -10.64
CA SER A 85 -7.86 3.33 -10.98
C SER A 85 -9.02 4.33 -11.00
N ASP A 86 -8.87 5.47 -10.33
CA ASP A 86 -9.95 6.40 -10.07
C ASP A 86 -9.77 7.72 -10.83
N PHE A 87 -8.66 7.85 -11.58
CA PHE A 87 -8.24 9.12 -12.14
C PHE A 87 -9.21 9.65 -13.19
N ASP A 88 -9.80 8.77 -14.00
CA ASP A 88 -10.82 9.12 -15.01
C ASP A 88 -12.25 9.11 -14.45
N SER A 89 -12.44 8.51 -13.27
CA SER A 89 -13.72 8.28 -12.62
C SER A 89 -14.20 9.48 -11.81
N VAL A 90 -14.45 10.61 -12.49
CA VAL A 90 -15.02 11.82 -11.88
C VAL A 90 -16.49 11.99 -12.30
N HIS A 91 -17.39 11.85 -11.33
CA HIS A 91 -18.81 12.13 -11.53
C HIS A 91 -19.05 13.58 -11.93
N ALA A 92 -19.99 13.80 -12.85
CA ALA A 92 -20.25 15.11 -13.44
C ALA A 92 -20.64 16.17 -12.40
N ASP A 93 -21.42 15.77 -11.38
CA ASP A 93 -21.88 16.61 -10.28
C ASP A 93 -20.76 17.06 -9.33
N LYS A 94 -19.62 16.35 -9.30
CA LYS A 94 -18.47 16.71 -8.46
C LYS A 94 -17.44 17.61 -9.18
N LYS A 95 -17.52 17.75 -10.51
CA LYS A 95 -16.49 18.43 -11.31
C LYS A 95 -16.26 19.89 -10.89
N GLU A 96 -17.34 20.66 -10.72
CA GLU A 96 -17.22 22.09 -10.37
C GLU A 96 -16.59 22.30 -9.00
N ALA A 97 -16.98 21.49 -8.02
CA ALA A 97 -16.41 21.52 -6.66
C ALA A 97 -14.91 21.18 -6.68
N LEU A 98 -14.51 20.15 -7.44
CA LEU A 98 -13.11 19.78 -7.61
C LEU A 98 -12.30 20.89 -8.29
N ILE A 99 -12.81 21.45 -9.40
CA ILE A 99 -12.15 22.56 -10.10
C ILE A 99 -11.96 23.75 -9.16
N LYS A 100 -12.98 24.11 -8.37
CA LYS A 100 -12.90 25.20 -7.39
C LYS A 100 -11.82 24.93 -6.34
N MET A 101 -11.80 23.73 -5.75
CA MET A 101 -10.83 23.35 -4.72
C MET A 101 -9.38 23.36 -5.24
N LEU A 102 -9.17 22.92 -6.48
CA LEU A 102 -7.83 22.82 -7.07
C LEU A 102 -7.20 24.17 -7.43
N LYS A 103 -7.96 25.28 -7.48
CA LYS A 103 -7.42 26.62 -7.77
C LYS A 103 -6.37 27.08 -6.75
N ASP A 104 -6.51 26.63 -5.50
CA ASP A 104 -5.63 27.02 -4.40
C ASP A 104 -4.50 26.01 -4.15
N VAL A 105 -4.48 24.90 -4.91
CA VAL A 105 -3.45 23.87 -4.79
C VAL A 105 -2.18 24.32 -5.50
N LYS A 106 -1.05 24.20 -4.79
CA LYS A 106 0.29 24.40 -5.33
C LYS A 106 1.13 23.18 -4.97
N ILE A 107 1.64 22.50 -5.98
CA ILE A 107 2.60 21.41 -5.86
C ILE A 107 3.87 21.86 -6.58
N ASP A 108 5.04 21.56 -6.04
CA ASP A 108 6.30 21.78 -6.74
C ASP A 108 6.39 20.83 -7.95
N GLN A 109 6.25 21.37 -9.15
CA GLN A 109 6.22 20.56 -10.36
C GLN A 109 7.57 19.89 -10.60
N LYS A 110 7.53 18.58 -10.82
CA LYS A 110 8.67 17.78 -11.24
C LYS A 110 8.52 17.34 -12.68
N LYS A 111 9.63 16.87 -13.27
CA LYS A 111 9.64 16.31 -14.63
C LYS A 111 8.66 15.15 -14.76
N ASN A 112 8.67 14.23 -13.80
CA ASN A 112 7.69 13.16 -13.70
C ASN A 112 6.81 13.35 -12.48
N TYR A 113 5.54 12.98 -12.58
CA TYR A 113 4.60 13.10 -11.46
C TYR A 113 4.99 12.21 -10.26
N TYR A 114 5.65 11.08 -10.51
CA TYR A 114 6.09 10.16 -9.46
C TYR A 114 7.34 10.66 -8.71
N ASP A 115 8.00 11.72 -9.19
CA ASP A 115 9.07 12.42 -8.48
C ASP A 115 8.51 13.45 -7.48
N ILE A 116 7.21 13.78 -7.57
CA ILE A 116 6.53 14.60 -6.56
C ILE A 116 6.38 13.75 -5.30
N PRO A 117 6.77 14.25 -4.11
CA PRO A 117 6.58 13.51 -2.87
C PRO A 117 5.15 12.99 -2.73
N MET A 118 5.01 11.71 -2.35
CA MET A 118 3.72 11.10 -2.06
C MET A 118 2.99 11.87 -0.96
N SER A 119 3.69 12.44 0.02
CA SER A 119 3.07 13.32 1.03
C SER A 119 2.34 14.51 0.43
N GLU A 120 2.93 15.21 -0.54
CA GLU A 120 2.28 16.34 -1.23
C GLU A 120 1.08 15.86 -2.05
N ARG A 121 1.23 14.72 -2.75
CA ARG A 121 0.16 14.12 -3.55
C ARG A 121 -1.01 13.64 -2.71
N PHE A 122 -0.75 13.00 -1.56
CA PHE A 122 -1.79 12.55 -0.64
C PHE A 122 -2.57 13.70 -0.02
N VAL A 123 -1.95 14.85 0.27
CA VAL A 123 -2.67 16.04 0.76
C VAL A 123 -3.72 16.51 -0.26
N VAL A 124 -3.39 16.46 -1.55
CA VAL A 124 -4.35 16.83 -2.61
C VAL A 124 -5.39 15.72 -2.82
N ALA A 125 -4.95 14.46 -2.84
CA ALA A 125 -5.84 13.31 -2.99
C ALA A 125 -6.88 13.26 -1.86
N GLU A 126 -6.50 13.49 -0.60
CA GLU A 126 -7.42 13.50 0.55
C GLU A 126 -8.55 14.52 0.34
N LYS A 127 -8.24 15.73 -0.14
CA LYS A 127 -9.24 16.75 -0.49
C LYS A 127 -10.13 16.35 -1.66
N VAL A 128 -9.56 15.70 -2.68
CA VAL A 128 -10.32 15.15 -3.82
C VAL A 128 -11.31 14.09 -3.33
N TYR A 129 -10.85 13.14 -2.52
CA TYR A 129 -11.66 12.03 -2.02
C TYR A 129 -12.72 12.47 -1.01
N GLN A 130 -12.50 13.57 -0.27
CA GLN A 130 -13.54 14.23 0.52
C GLN A 130 -14.70 14.72 -0.34
N ILE A 131 -14.43 15.27 -1.53
CA ILE A 131 -15.46 15.74 -2.47
C ILE A 131 -16.14 14.55 -3.18
N LYS A 132 -15.42 13.44 -3.40
CA LYS A 132 -15.95 12.21 -4.00
C LYS A 132 -16.78 11.35 -3.04
N GLU A 133 -16.97 11.76 -1.79
CA GLU A 133 -17.87 11.11 -0.81
C GLU A 133 -17.56 9.61 -0.62
N GLN A 134 -16.27 9.30 -0.40
CA GLN A 134 -15.81 7.93 -0.21
C GLN A 134 -16.44 7.25 1.02
N SER A 135 -16.72 5.95 0.86
CA SER A 135 -17.16 5.03 1.91
C SER A 135 -16.08 4.80 2.97
N PRO A 136 -16.45 4.31 4.17
CA PRO A 136 -15.48 3.90 5.19
C PRO A 136 -14.47 2.85 4.70
N HIS A 137 -14.88 1.95 3.79
CA HIS A 137 -13.99 0.97 3.16
C HIS A 137 -12.86 1.68 2.40
N GLU A 138 -13.22 2.61 1.52
CA GLU A 138 -12.27 3.35 0.70
C GLU A 138 -11.34 4.23 1.55
N TRP A 139 -11.87 4.91 2.57
CA TRP A 139 -11.04 5.69 3.49
C TRP A 139 -10.06 4.82 4.30
N CYS A 140 -10.50 3.65 4.75
CA CYS A 140 -9.63 2.69 5.42
C CYS A 140 -8.47 2.25 4.51
N PHE A 141 -8.72 1.99 3.22
CA PHE A 141 -7.66 1.70 2.27
C PHE A 141 -6.74 2.92 2.04
N PHE A 142 -7.32 4.08 1.74
CA PHE A 142 -6.60 5.33 1.48
C PHE A 142 -5.58 5.64 2.56
N TYR A 143 -5.99 5.63 3.82
CA TYR A 143 -5.11 6.00 4.93
C TYR A 143 -4.04 4.96 5.26
N ARG A 144 -4.27 3.67 4.97
CA ARG A 144 -3.19 2.66 5.09
C ARG A 144 -2.09 2.90 4.07
N VAL A 145 -2.49 3.15 2.81
CA VAL A 145 -1.55 3.44 1.74
C VAL A 145 -0.80 4.75 2.05
N MET A 146 -1.50 5.80 2.49
CA MET A 146 -0.87 7.04 2.95
C MET A 146 0.15 6.77 4.07
N GLY A 147 -0.23 6.01 5.09
CA GLY A 147 0.66 5.68 6.22
C GLY A 147 1.93 4.96 5.79
N TYR A 148 1.84 4.03 4.84
CA TYR A 148 3.01 3.37 4.24
C TYR A 148 3.94 4.36 3.55
N HIS A 149 3.42 5.22 2.68
CA HIS A 149 4.24 6.20 1.98
C HIS A 149 4.84 7.26 2.90
N MET A 150 4.13 7.68 3.95
CA MET A 150 4.67 8.62 4.93
C MET A 150 5.85 8.01 5.68
N MET A 151 5.79 6.71 6.01
CA MET A 151 6.93 6.03 6.62
C MET A 151 8.11 5.93 5.63
N GLY A 152 7.84 5.65 4.35
CA GLY A 152 8.87 5.62 3.30
C GLY A 152 9.55 6.96 3.07
N GLU A 153 8.85 8.07 3.33
CA GLU A 153 9.41 9.43 3.31
C GLU A 153 10.05 9.87 4.64
N ASN A 154 10.26 8.95 5.59
CA ASN A 154 10.79 9.23 6.93
C ASN A 154 9.95 10.26 7.71
N LYS A 155 8.62 10.14 7.61
CA LYS A 155 7.63 10.97 8.33
C LYS A 155 6.81 10.10 9.31
N PRO A 156 7.44 9.56 10.36
CA PRO A 156 6.83 8.53 11.21
C PRO A 156 5.55 9.01 11.94
N GLU A 157 5.50 10.28 12.37
CA GLU A 157 4.31 10.83 13.02
C GLU A 157 3.11 10.89 12.06
N LEU A 158 3.33 11.35 10.83
CA LEU A 158 2.29 11.35 9.80
C LEU A 158 1.87 9.93 9.42
N ALA A 159 2.81 8.98 9.39
CA ALA A 159 2.51 7.58 9.15
C ALA A 159 1.59 7.01 10.23
N LYS A 160 1.90 7.30 11.50
CA LYS A 160 1.10 6.90 12.66
C LYS A 160 -0.30 7.52 12.62
N ASP A 161 -0.40 8.81 12.34
CA ASP A 161 -1.68 9.51 12.24
C ASP A 161 -2.57 8.93 11.13
N SER A 162 -2.01 8.67 9.95
CA SER A 162 -2.73 8.01 8.87
C SER A 162 -3.21 6.61 9.29
N ARG A 163 -2.36 5.80 9.92
CA ARG A 163 -2.76 4.45 10.39
C ARG A 163 -3.84 4.52 11.46
N GLN A 164 -3.82 5.51 12.34
CA GLN A 164 -4.89 5.73 13.31
C GLN A 164 -6.22 6.08 12.61
N LYS A 165 -6.20 6.94 11.59
CA LYS A 165 -7.40 7.20 10.78
C LYS A 165 -7.93 5.92 10.13
N ALA A 166 -7.05 5.08 9.57
CA ALA A 166 -7.46 3.79 9.00
C ALA A 166 -8.14 2.87 10.02
N ILE A 167 -7.62 2.82 11.25
CA ILE A 167 -8.24 2.09 12.37
C ILE A 167 -9.67 2.58 12.62
N GLU A 168 -9.89 3.90 12.67
CA GLU A 168 -11.22 4.46 12.93
C GLU A 168 -12.22 4.13 11.82
N PHE A 169 -11.80 4.20 10.54
CA PHE A 169 -12.68 3.80 9.44
C PHE A 169 -12.98 2.31 9.42
N ALA A 170 -12.03 1.46 9.79
CA ALA A 170 -12.29 0.03 9.87
C ALA A 170 -13.22 -0.36 11.00
N LYS A 171 -13.19 0.35 12.14
CA LYS A 171 -14.21 0.18 13.18
C LYS A 171 -15.60 0.52 12.65
N GLN A 172 -15.72 1.54 11.80
CA GLN A 172 -16.99 1.87 11.14
C GLN A 172 -17.43 0.76 10.17
N VAL A 173 -16.51 0.20 9.39
CA VAL A 173 -16.82 -0.95 8.51
C VAL A 173 -17.27 -2.17 9.33
N LEU A 174 -16.59 -2.47 10.43
CA LEU A 174 -16.93 -3.59 11.32
C LEU A 174 -18.24 -3.40 12.10
N ALA A 175 -18.77 -2.18 12.17
CA ALA A 175 -20.07 -1.92 12.76
C ALA A 175 -21.24 -2.39 11.86
N ASP A 176 -20.98 -2.66 10.58
CA ASP A 176 -21.96 -3.26 9.67
C ASP A 176 -22.13 -4.76 9.98
N THR A 177 -23.31 -5.14 10.47
CA THR A 177 -23.65 -6.52 10.79
C THR A 177 -23.75 -7.44 9.57
N SER A 178 -23.85 -6.87 8.37
CA SER A 178 -23.92 -7.62 7.11
C SER A 178 -22.55 -7.88 6.48
N LEU A 179 -21.47 -7.39 7.09
CA LEU A 179 -20.11 -7.52 6.58
C LEU A 179 -19.64 -8.98 6.50
N GLU A 180 -19.41 -9.47 5.28
CA GLU A 180 -18.92 -10.84 5.02
C GLU A 180 -17.44 -11.00 5.39
N ASN A 181 -16.60 -10.05 4.99
CA ASN A 181 -15.15 -10.10 5.14
C ASN A 181 -14.67 -9.64 6.53
N LYS A 182 -15.39 -9.99 7.61
CA LYS A 182 -15.09 -9.53 8.98
C LYS A 182 -13.65 -9.83 9.39
N LYS A 183 -13.13 -11.03 9.07
CA LYS A 183 -11.75 -11.43 9.37
C LYS A 183 -10.72 -10.43 8.82
N TYR A 184 -10.91 -9.94 7.60
CA TYR A 184 -9.99 -8.99 6.96
C TYR A 184 -9.87 -7.71 7.78
N TYR A 185 -11.00 -7.12 8.19
CA TYR A 185 -11.00 -5.88 8.94
C TYR A 185 -10.52 -6.07 10.38
N THR A 186 -10.86 -7.18 11.03
CA THR A 186 -10.33 -7.52 12.36
C THR A 186 -8.81 -7.73 12.31
N LEU A 187 -8.30 -8.45 11.30
CA LEU A 187 -6.86 -8.61 11.06
C LEU A 187 -6.20 -7.25 10.85
N MET A 188 -6.78 -6.41 10.00
CA MET A 188 -6.30 -5.07 9.70
C MET A 188 -6.19 -4.21 10.96
N LEU A 189 -7.19 -4.23 11.85
CA LEU A 189 -7.12 -3.52 13.13
C LEU A 189 -5.93 -3.98 13.97
N GLY A 190 -5.70 -5.29 14.03
CA GLY A 190 -4.55 -5.87 14.72
C GLY A 190 -3.23 -5.43 14.11
N CYS A 191 -3.10 -5.51 12.78
CA CYS A 191 -1.95 -5.05 12.03
C CYS A 191 -1.66 -3.56 12.29
N MET A 192 -2.63 -2.68 12.07
CA MET A 192 -2.43 -1.23 12.23
C MET A 192 -2.11 -0.85 13.67
N SER A 193 -2.69 -1.53 14.65
CA SER A 193 -2.37 -1.29 16.07
C SER A 193 -0.90 -1.60 16.39
N TYR A 194 -0.31 -2.63 15.75
CA TYR A 194 1.13 -2.89 15.85
C TYR A 194 1.93 -1.72 15.27
N PHE A 195 1.57 -1.24 14.07
CA PHE A 195 2.25 -0.13 13.40
C PHE A 195 2.01 1.26 14.02
N THR A 196 1.11 1.37 15.01
CA THR A 196 0.95 2.59 15.85
C THR A 196 1.57 2.44 17.24
N GLY A 197 2.18 1.28 17.53
CA GLY A 197 2.84 0.97 18.80
C GLY A 197 1.89 0.47 19.90
N ASN A 198 0.62 0.21 19.59
CA ASN A 198 -0.36 -0.33 20.52
C ASN A 198 -0.37 -1.87 20.46
N ASN A 199 0.66 -2.48 21.03
CA ASN A 199 0.86 -3.93 21.01
C ASN A 199 -0.24 -4.71 21.73
N ASP A 200 -0.85 -4.16 22.78
CA ASP A 200 -1.91 -4.86 23.52
C ASP A 200 -3.18 -4.95 22.68
N SER A 201 -3.60 -3.83 22.06
CA SER A 201 -4.73 -3.84 21.13
C SER A 201 -4.42 -4.69 19.89
N SER A 202 -3.18 -4.68 19.41
CA SER A 202 -2.74 -5.55 18.32
C SER A 202 -2.94 -7.01 18.66
N LYS A 203 -2.40 -7.48 19.81
CA LYS A 203 -2.56 -8.87 20.25
C LYS A 203 -4.02 -9.27 20.37
N GLU A 204 -4.86 -8.43 20.97
CA GLU A 204 -6.29 -8.70 21.13
C GLU A 204 -6.95 -8.94 19.75
N LYS A 205 -6.77 -8.01 18.81
CA LYS A 205 -7.43 -8.08 17.50
C LYS A 205 -6.85 -9.15 16.59
N LEU A 206 -5.55 -9.44 16.67
CA LEU A 206 -4.94 -10.54 15.93
C LEU A 206 -5.47 -11.90 16.41
N ASN A 207 -5.62 -12.10 17.72
CA ASN A 207 -6.23 -13.31 18.26
C ASN A 207 -7.72 -13.41 17.91
N GLU A 208 -8.45 -12.29 17.91
CA GLU A 208 -9.83 -12.24 17.42
C GLU A 208 -9.90 -12.66 15.93
N ALA A 209 -9.01 -12.14 15.09
CA ALA A 209 -8.95 -12.49 13.67
C ALA A 209 -8.64 -13.98 13.43
N LEU A 210 -7.76 -14.58 14.24
CA LEU A 210 -7.45 -16.02 14.20
C LEU A 210 -8.67 -16.89 14.54
N ALA A 211 -9.62 -16.38 15.33
CA ALA A 211 -10.84 -17.09 15.69
C ALA A 211 -11.97 -16.97 14.64
N ILE A 212 -11.84 -16.07 13.65
CA ILE A 212 -12.85 -15.85 12.61
C ILE A 212 -12.43 -16.57 11.33
N THR A 213 -13.32 -17.38 10.75
CA THR A 213 -13.11 -17.93 9.40
C THR A 213 -13.38 -16.86 8.34
N PHE A 214 -12.47 -16.71 7.38
CA PHE A 214 -12.71 -15.81 6.24
C PHE A 214 -13.87 -16.31 5.38
N VAL A 215 -14.75 -15.39 4.98
CA VAL A 215 -15.90 -15.69 4.12
C VAL A 215 -16.03 -14.60 3.05
N ASN A 216 -16.13 -15.02 1.79
CA ASN A 216 -16.50 -14.19 0.66
C ASN A 216 -17.42 -15.01 -0.25
N LYS A 217 -18.68 -14.59 -0.40
CA LYS A 217 -19.69 -15.40 -1.13
C LYS A 217 -19.42 -15.53 -2.63
N GLU A 218 -18.61 -14.65 -3.19
CA GLU A 218 -18.26 -14.69 -4.63
C GLU A 218 -17.10 -15.65 -4.91
N TRP A 219 -16.39 -16.11 -3.88
CA TRP A 219 -15.17 -16.92 -4.02
C TRP A 219 -15.45 -18.41 -3.85
N SER A 220 -14.63 -19.24 -4.50
CA SER A 220 -14.69 -20.68 -4.26
C SER A 220 -14.31 -21.02 -2.81
N LYS A 221 -14.72 -22.19 -2.31
CA LYS A 221 -14.31 -22.63 -0.97
C LYS A 221 -12.80 -22.80 -0.85
N GLU A 222 -12.14 -23.17 -1.93
CA GLU A 222 -10.69 -23.33 -2.00
C GLU A 222 -9.99 -21.98 -1.86
N ASP A 223 -10.44 -20.96 -2.61
CA ASP A 223 -9.90 -19.59 -2.51
C ASP A 223 -10.14 -18.99 -1.12
N GLN A 224 -11.33 -19.21 -0.55
CA GLN A 224 -11.64 -18.75 0.80
C GLN A 224 -10.74 -19.42 1.85
N HIS A 225 -10.46 -20.72 1.69
CA HIS A 225 -9.56 -21.46 2.57
C HIS A 225 -8.12 -20.94 2.47
N ALA A 226 -7.60 -20.82 1.24
CA ALA A 226 -6.25 -20.29 1.00
C ALA A 226 -6.09 -18.86 1.55
N GLN A 227 -7.12 -18.02 1.37
CA GLN A 227 -7.12 -16.66 1.90
C GLN A 227 -7.19 -16.62 3.43
N ASN A 228 -7.93 -17.54 4.04
CA ASN A 228 -7.97 -17.69 5.49
C ASN A 228 -6.59 -18.05 6.05
N GLU A 229 -5.92 -19.05 5.47
CA GLU A 229 -4.59 -19.48 5.89
C GLU A 229 -3.55 -18.35 5.75
N TYR A 230 -3.63 -17.61 4.65
CA TYR A 230 -2.77 -16.46 4.42
C TYR A 230 -2.95 -15.37 5.49
N TYR A 231 -4.20 -15.06 5.86
CA TYR A 231 -4.51 -14.12 6.94
C TYR A 231 -4.08 -14.63 8.32
N ASP A 232 -4.23 -15.93 8.58
CA ASP A 232 -3.74 -16.55 9.81
C ASP A 232 -2.22 -16.45 9.92
N GLN A 233 -1.51 -16.63 8.81
CA GLN A 233 -0.05 -16.49 8.78
C GLN A 233 0.39 -15.07 9.09
N ILE A 234 -0.27 -14.06 8.51
CA ILE A 234 0.02 -12.64 8.81
C ILE A 234 -0.21 -12.34 10.29
N ALA A 235 -1.31 -12.82 10.87
CA ALA A 235 -1.60 -12.62 12.30
C ALA A 235 -0.52 -13.24 13.19
N LYS A 236 -0.14 -14.50 12.91
CA LYS A 236 0.88 -15.23 13.66
C LYS A 236 2.25 -14.56 13.56
N ASP A 237 2.63 -14.12 12.36
CA ASP A 237 3.89 -13.39 12.14
C ASP A 237 3.95 -12.13 13.00
N ILE A 238 2.90 -11.30 13.02
CA ILE A 238 2.90 -10.07 13.82
C ILE A 238 2.89 -10.38 15.33
N LEU A 239 2.16 -11.40 15.77
CA LEU A 239 2.19 -11.84 17.17
C LEU A 239 3.60 -12.27 17.61
N ASP A 240 4.32 -13.01 16.75
CA ASP A 240 5.72 -13.40 16.99
C ASP A 240 6.65 -12.18 17.05
N LYS A 241 6.48 -11.20 16.15
CA LYS A 241 7.22 -9.93 16.19
C LYS A 241 7.02 -9.18 17.51
N ILE A 242 5.78 -9.10 17.97
CA ILE A 242 5.45 -8.47 19.26
C ILE A 242 6.10 -9.23 20.42
N ALA A 243 6.07 -10.57 20.40
CA ALA A 243 6.69 -11.39 21.44
C ALA A 243 8.21 -11.21 21.50
N LYS A 244 8.85 -11.00 20.34
CA LYS A 244 10.30 -10.72 20.21
C LYS A 244 10.67 -9.26 20.51
N GLY A 245 9.69 -8.37 20.70
CA GLY A 245 9.93 -6.93 20.88
C GLY A 245 10.45 -6.24 19.62
N GLU A 246 10.21 -6.82 18.44
CA GLU A 246 10.55 -6.19 17.16
C GLU A 246 9.71 -4.91 17.01
N LYS A 247 10.37 -3.84 16.55
CA LYS A 247 9.69 -2.61 16.14
C LYS A 247 9.42 -2.66 14.64
N GLU A 248 8.62 -1.72 14.16
CA GLU A 248 8.31 -1.56 12.74
C GLU A 248 9.58 -1.69 11.87
N ILE A 249 9.52 -2.62 10.91
CA ILE A 249 10.56 -2.85 9.91
C ILE A 249 10.58 -1.61 9.02
N SER A 250 11.75 -0.97 8.87
CA SER A 250 11.90 0.10 7.88
C SER A 250 11.47 -0.42 6.53
N ILE A 251 10.69 0.36 5.78
CA ILE A 251 10.31 0.01 4.42
C ILE A 251 11.59 -0.06 3.61
N GLU A 252 12.13 -1.27 3.38
CA GLU A 252 13.18 -1.50 2.40
C GLU A 252 12.56 -1.17 1.04
N GLN A 253 13.00 -0.04 0.47
CA GLN A 253 12.73 0.36 -0.91
C GLN A 253 13.85 -0.13 -1.80
#